data_AF-A0A6A4QSQ9-F1
#
_entry.id   AF-A0A6A4QSQ9-F1
#
_cell.length_a   1.000
_cell.length_b   1.000
_cell.length_c   1.000
_cell.angle_alpha   90.00
_cell.angle_beta   90.00
_cell.angle_gamma   90.00
#
_symmetry.space_group_name_H-M   'P 1'
#
loop_
_entity.id
_entity.type
_entity.pdbx_description
1 polymer ?
#
loop_
_entity_poly.entity_id
_entity_poly.type
_entity_poly.pdbx_seq_one_letter_code
_entity_poly.pdbx_strand_id
1 'polypeptide(L)'
;MGSRNIEKTVSIDTQLRLLAPRKVSDDDKLVEYDALLLDRFLDILQDLHGEDIRETVQECYELSAEYEGQNNHQKLEELGNKLTGLDAGDSIVIAKSFSHMLNLANLAEEVQIAYRRRIKLLKKGDFADENSAITESDIEETFKRLVNELKKTPQEVFDALKNQTVDLVLTAHPTQSVRRSLLQKHGRIRNCLTQLYAKDITPDDKQELDEALQREVPNF
;
A
#
# COMPACT_ATOMS: atom_id res chain seq x y z
N MET A 1 -29.57 4.33 7.45
CA MET A 1 -28.33 3.54 7.63
C MET A 1 -27.25 3.91 6.61
N GLY A 2 -27.58 4.20 5.34
CA GLY A 2 -26.57 4.62 4.34
C GLY A 2 -25.81 5.93 4.65
N SER A 3 -26.43 6.92 5.30
CA SER A 3 -25.79 8.23 5.54
C SER A 3 -24.65 8.21 6.58
N ARG A 4 -24.72 7.34 7.60
CA ARG A 4 -23.65 7.22 8.63
C ARG A 4 -22.41 6.49 8.10
N ASN A 5 -22.58 5.48 7.25
CA ASN A 5 -21.44 4.81 6.62
C ASN A 5 -20.71 5.78 5.70
N ILE A 6 -21.42 6.59 4.90
CA ILE A 6 -20.82 7.60 4.02
C ILE A 6 -20.03 8.66 4.82
N GLU A 7 -20.55 9.13 5.96
CA GLU A 7 -19.82 10.08 6.83
C GLU A 7 -18.54 9.47 7.43
N LYS A 8 -18.58 8.18 7.81
CA LYS A 8 -17.42 7.47 8.37
C LYS A 8 -16.35 7.13 7.32
N THR A 9 -16.74 6.76 6.10
CA THR A 9 -15.81 6.55 4.96
C THR A 9 -15.09 7.84 4.56
N VAL A 10 -15.79 8.98 4.63
CA VAL A 10 -15.21 10.31 4.43
C VAL A 10 -14.17 10.64 5.52
N SER A 11 -14.27 10.07 6.73
CA SER A 11 -13.31 10.30 7.83
C SER A 11 -11.90 9.78 7.49
N ILE A 12 -11.79 8.55 6.99
CA ILE A 12 -10.48 7.90 6.76
C ILE A 12 -9.73 8.52 5.57
N ASP A 13 -10.40 8.74 4.43
CA ASP A 13 -9.82 9.44 3.29
C ASP A 13 -9.38 10.86 3.69
N THR A 14 -10.18 11.56 4.51
CA THR A 14 -9.82 12.89 5.01
C THR A 14 -8.57 12.84 5.90
N GLN A 15 -8.48 11.89 6.83
CA GLN A 15 -7.31 11.76 7.72
C GLN A 15 -6.04 11.41 6.95
N LEU A 16 -6.11 10.47 6.00
CA LEU A 16 -4.98 10.13 5.14
C LEU A 16 -4.52 11.34 4.32
N ARG A 17 -5.45 12.16 3.83
CA ARG A 17 -5.12 13.41 3.11
C ARG A 17 -4.55 14.49 4.03
N LEU A 18 -4.89 14.51 5.32
CA LEU A 18 -4.26 15.43 6.27
C LEU A 18 -2.81 15.05 6.53
N LEU A 19 -2.51 13.74 6.60
CA LEU A 19 -1.15 13.22 6.75
C LEU A 19 -0.32 13.36 5.47
N ALA A 20 -0.93 13.12 4.32
CA ALA A 20 -0.31 13.21 2.99
C ALA A 20 -1.05 14.22 2.09
N PRO A 21 -0.90 15.54 2.31
CA PRO A 21 -1.69 16.57 1.64
C PRO A 21 -1.31 16.83 0.19
N ARG A 22 -0.18 16.29 -0.29
CA ARG A 22 0.32 16.50 -1.64
C ARG A 22 0.48 15.16 -2.34
N LYS A 23 -0.08 15.06 -3.55
CA LYS A 23 0.24 13.97 -4.48
C LYS A 23 1.70 14.07 -4.88
N VAL A 24 2.41 12.93 -4.87
CA VAL A 24 3.83 12.90 -5.30
C VAL A 24 3.98 12.77 -6.81
N SER A 25 2.93 12.34 -7.52
CA SER A 25 2.82 12.32 -8.98
C SER A 25 1.37 12.50 -9.44
N ASP A 26 1.15 12.84 -10.72
CA ASP A 26 -0.20 13.04 -11.28
C ASP A 26 -1.05 11.76 -11.28
N ASP A 27 -0.39 10.60 -11.36
CA ASP A 27 -0.96 9.26 -11.30
C ASP A 27 -0.90 8.63 -9.91
N ASP A 28 -0.56 9.42 -8.89
CA ASP A 28 -0.58 8.99 -7.50
C ASP A 28 -2.02 8.79 -7.03
N LYS A 29 -2.33 7.54 -6.72
CA LYS A 29 -3.63 7.04 -6.28
C LYS A 29 -3.53 6.29 -4.96
N LEU A 30 -2.39 6.39 -4.25
CA LEU A 30 -2.12 5.61 -3.05
C LEU A 30 -3.19 5.82 -1.97
N VAL A 31 -3.54 7.08 -1.70
CA VAL A 31 -4.56 7.43 -0.71
C VAL A 31 -5.92 6.86 -1.12
N GLU A 32 -6.27 6.94 -2.41
CA GLU A 32 -7.50 6.38 -2.93
C GLU A 32 -7.55 4.84 -2.81
N TYR A 33 -6.43 4.15 -3.04
CA TYR A 33 -6.33 2.70 -2.88
C TYR A 33 -6.44 2.29 -1.42
N ASP A 34 -5.71 2.96 -0.54
CA ASP A 34 -5.67 2.63 0.89
C ASP A 34 -7.02 2.89 1.55
N ALA A 35 -7.63 4.05 1.27
CA ALA A 35 -8.97 4.37 1.78
C ALA A 35 -10.03 3.35 1.32
N LEU A 36 -9.98 2.89 0.07
CA LEU A 36 -10.91 1.88 -0.44
C LEU A 36 -10.75 0.53 0.29
N LEU A 37 -9.50 0.08 0.47
CA LEU A 37 -9.21 -1.18 1.16
C LEU A 37 -9.61 -1.13 2.63
N LEU A 38 -9.34 -0.02 3.31
CA LEU A 38 -9.69 0.20 4.70
C LEU A 38 -11.21 0.25 4.88
N ASP A 39 -11.93 0.94 4.01
CA ASP A 39 -13.41 0.99 4.04
C ASP A 39 -14.01 -0.42 3.92
N ARG A 40 -13.57 -1.19 2.93
CA ARG A 40 -14.02 -2.59 2.75
C ARG A 40 -13.67 -3.46 3.95
N PHE A 41 -12.47 -3.30 4.51
CA PHE A 41 -12.05 -4.04 5.70
C PHE A 41 -12.93 -3.72 6.92
N LEU A 42 -13.27 -2.44 7.14
CA LEU A 42 -14.11 -2.03 8.27
C LEU A 42 -15.56 -2.49 8.14
N ASP A 43 -16.11 -2.50 6.93
CA ASP A 43 -17.43 -3.08 6.68
C ASP A 43 -17.45 -4.58 7.01
N ILE A 44 -16.42 -5.32 6.59
CA ILE A 44 -16.26 -6.75 6.92
C ILE A 44 -16.08 -6.94 8.44
N LEU A 45 -15.29 -6.09 9.09
CA LEU A 45 -15.07 -6.14 10.53
C LEU A 45 -16.39 -5.98 11.29
N GLN A 46 -17.24 -5.05 10.84
CA GLN A 46 -18.58 -4.87 11.42
C GLN A 46 -19.47 -6.09 11.19
N ASP A 47 -19.47 -6.67 10.00
CA ASP A 47 -20.29 -7.85 9.69
C ASP A 47 -19.91 -9.07 10.54
N LEU A 48 -18.63 -9.21 10.88
CA LEU A 48 -18.10 -10.35 11.64
C LEU A 48 -18.12 -10.16 13.16
N HIS A 49 -17.77 -8.96 13.64
CA HIS A 49 -17.52 -8.68 15.05
C HIS A 49 -18.45 -7.64 15.66
N GLY A 50 -19.35 -7.04 14.87
CA GLY A 50 -20.31 -6.04 15.31
C GLY A 50 -19.80 -4.59 15.19
N GLU A 51 -20.72 -3.65 15.38
CA GLU A 51 -20.45 -2.21 15.23
C GLU A 51 -19.49 -1.69 16.31
N ASP A 52 -19.58 -2.21 17.54
CA ASP A 52 -18.76 -1.76 18.68
C ASP A 52 -17.25 -1.95 18.42
N ILE A 53 -16.86 -3.10 17.86
CA ILE A 53 -15.46 -3.39 17.51
C ILE A 53 -14.99 -2.53 16.33
N ARG A 54 -15.84 -2.34 15.32
CA ARG A 54 -15.55 -1.43 14.20
C ARG A 54 -15.29 -0.02 14.72
N GLU A 55 -16.15 0.51 15.59
CA GLU A 55 -16.00 1.84 16.16
C GLU A 55 -14.71 1.94 16.98
N THR A 56 -14.40 0.93 17.80
CA THR A 56 -13.17 0.91 18.59
C THR A 56 -11.91 0.92 17.71
N VAL A 57 -11.88 0.11 16.65
CA VAL A 57 -10.76 0.10 15.69
C VAL A 57 -10.64 1.44 14.97
N GLN A 58 -11.76 2.01 14.55
CA GLN A 58 -11.78 3.33 13.91
C GLN A 58 -11.24 4.39 14.86
N GLU A 59 -11.78 4.53 16.07
CA GLU A 59 -11.30 5.50 17.06
C GLU A 59 -9.79 5.36 17.36
N CYS A 60 -9.30 4.12 17.48
CA CYS A 60 -7.86 3.88 17.67
C CYS A 60 -7.04 4.36 16.47
N TYR A 61 -7.55 4.17 15.24
CA TYR A 61 -6.92 4.66 14.03
C TYR A 61 -6.91 6.20 13.99
N GLU A 62 -8.03 6.84 14.31
CA GLU A 62 -8.15 8.31 14.32
C GLU A 62 -7.20 8.94 15.34
N LEU A 63 -7.11 8.40 16.57
CA LEU A 63 -6.17 8.85 17.60
C LEU A 63 -4.70 8.68 17.17
N SER A 64 -4.39 7.58 16.48
CA SER A 64 -3.05 7.32 15.97
C SER A 64 -2.67 8.29 14.84
N ALA A 65 -3.61 8.60 13.95
CA ALA A 65 -3.43 9.57 12.88
C ALA A 65 -3.25 11.01 13.43
N GLU A 66 -4.03 11.40 14.44
CA GLU A 66 -3.88 12.68 15.13
C GLU A 66 -2.52 12.79 15.84
N TYR A 67 -2.07 11.69 16.46
CA TYR A 67 -0.75 11.62 17.08
C TYR A 67 0.36 11.85 16.05
N GLU A 68 0.31 11.19 14.90
CA GLU A 68 1.33 11.36 13.85
C GLU A 68 1.35 12.80 13.30
N GLY A 69 0.17 13.42 13.13
CA GLY A 69 0.06 14.77 12.60
C GLY A 69 0.52 15.88 13.57
N GLN A 70 0.31 15.71 14.88
CA GLN A 70 0.54 16.76 15.89
C GLN A 70 1.65 16.43 16.89
N ASN A 71 2.13 15.19 16.93
CA ASN A 71 3.08 14.64 17.90
C ASN A 71 2.66 14.85 19.36
N ASN A 72 1.35 14.87 19.61
CA ASN A 72 0.78 15.17 20.92
C ASN A 72 0.75 13.92 21.81
N HIS A 73 1.61 13.88 22.82
CA HIS A 73 1.72 12.74 23.73
C HIS A 73 0.43 12.44 24.53
N GLN A 74 -0.45 13.43 24.72
CA GLN A 74 -1.75 13.19 25.35
C GLN A 74 -2.63 12.23 24.53
N LYS A 75 -2.55 12.29 23.20
CA LYS A 75 -3.29 11.40 22.30
C LYS A 75 -2.79 9.96 22.39
N LEU A 76 -1.48 9.78 22.60
CA LEU A 76 -0.90 8.48 22.85
C LEU A 76 -1.36 7.90 24.20
N GLU A 77 -1.47 8.74 25.23
CA GLU A 77 -2.04 8.32 26.53
C GLU A 77 -3.53 7.95 26.41
N GLU A 78 -4.33 8.72 25.66
CA GLU A 78 -5.74 8.41 25.37
C GLU A 78 -5.88 7.04 24.66
N LEU A 79 -5.04 6.79 23.65
CA LEU A 79 -4.98 5.51 22.95
C LEU A 79 -4.58 4.36 23.89
N GLY A 80 -3.54 4.57 24.71
CA GLY A 80 -3.09 3.57 25.68
C GLY A 80 -4.16 3.23 26.72
N ASN A 81 -4.89 4.22 27.22
CA ASN A 81 -5.99 4.02 28.16
C ASN A 81 -7.15 3.23 27.53
N LYS A 82 -7.47 3.48 26.26
CA LYS A 82 -8.45 2.66 25.52
C LYS A 82 -7.97 1.22 25.37
N LEU A 83 -6.74 1.01 24.89
CA LEU A 83 -6.21 -0.33 24.65
C LEU A 83 -6.09 -1.18 25.92
N THR A 84 -5.77 -0.56 27.06
CA THR A 84 -5.67 -1.24 28.37
C THR A 84 -7.02 -1.53 29.01
N GLY A 85 -8.09 -0.86 28.57
CA GLY A 85 -9.45 -1.08 29.05
C GLY A 85 -10.19 -2.23 28.36
N LEU A 86 -9.62 -2.80 27.30
CA LEU A 86 -10.21 -3.89 26.53
C LEU A 86 -10.03 -5.23 27.24
N ASP A 87 -10.98 -6.15 27.06
CA ASP A 87 -10.77 -7.53 27.47
C ASP A 87 -9.79 -8.25 26.52
N ALA A 88 -9.38 -9.45 26.90
CA ALA A 88 -8.38 -10.21 26.15
C ALA A 88 -8.85 -10.61 24.75
N GLY A 89 -10.15 -10.89 24.57
CA GLY A 89 -10.76 -11.21 23.29
C GLY A 89 -10.71 -10.02 22.35
N ASP A 90 -11.22 -8.88 22.79
CA ASP A 90 -11.25 -7.63 22.02
C ASP A 90 -9.86 -7.14 21.68
N SER A 91 -8.91 -7.24 22.62
CA SER A 91 -7.50 -6.90 22.40
C SER A 91 -6.88 -7.70 21.25
N ILE A 92 -7.19 -8.99 21.13
CA ILE A 92 -6.70 -9.84 20.05
C ILE A 92 -7.31 -9.41 18.71
N VAL A 93 -8.61 -9.13 18.68
CA VAL A 93 -9.31 -8.72 17.45
C VAL A 93 -8.77 -7.38 16.95
N ILE A 94 -8.56 -6.43 17.85
CA ILE A 94 -8.04 -5.09 17.52
C ILE A 94 -6.59 -5.18 17.02
N ALA A 95 -5.70 -5.90 17.73
CA ALA A 95 -4.32 -6.07 17.30
C ALA A 95 -4.20 -6.76 15.92
N LYS A 96 -5.03 -7.78 15.67
CA LYS A 96 -5.13 -8.42 14.35
C LYS A 96 -5.63 -7.45 13.29
N SER A 97 -6.65 -6.65 13.60
CA SER A 97 -7.22 -5.68 12.67
C SER A 97 -6.17 -4.68 12.19
N PHE A 98 -5.39 -4.09 13.11
CA PHE A 98 -4.28 -3.20 12.73
C PHE A 98 -3.20 -3.91 11.91
N SER A 99 -2.89 -5.17 12.23
CA SER A 99 -1.94 -5.96 11.42
C SER A 99 -2.48 -6.19 10.00
N HIS A 100 -3.78 -6.41 9.84
CA HIS A 100 -4.42 -6.58 8.53
C HIS A 100 -4.48 -5.27 7.75
N MET A 101 -4.87 -4.16 8.40
CA MET A 101 -4.86 -2.83 7.80
C MET A 101 -3.47 -2.46 7.28
N LEU A 102 -2.40 -2.71 8.05
CA LEU A 102 -1.03 -2.48 7.60
C LEU A 102 -0.66 -3.35 6.38
N ASN A 103 -1.07 -4.62 6.37
CA ASN A 103 -0.84 -5.48 5.21
C ASN A 103 -1.58 -4.97 3.97
N LEU A 104 -2.82 -4.45 4.11
CA LEU A 104 -3.57 -3.86 3.01
C LEU A 104 -2.91 -2.58 2.49
N ALA A 105 -2.44 -1.71 3.38
CA ALA A 105 -1.68 -0.51 3.02
C ALA A 105 -0.40 -0.86 2.24
N ASN A 106 0.34 -1.89 2.67
CA ASN A 106 1.51 -2.38 1.93
C ASN A 106 1.14 -2.87 0.52
N LEU A 107 0.00 -3.56 0.35
CA LEU A 107 -0.47 -3.98 -0.98
C LEU A 107 -0.85 -2.79 -1.85
N ALA A 108 -1.49 -1.76 -1.28
CA ALA A 108 -1.80 -0.53 -1.99
C ALA A 108 -0.52 0.18 -2.46
N GLU A 109 0.50 0.24 -1.60
CA GLU A 109 1.83 0.77 -1.95
C GLU A 109 2.49 -0.05 -3.07
N GLU A 110 2.48 -1.38 -2.98
CA GLU A 110 3.01 -2.25 -4.03
C GLU A 110 2.34 -2.00 -5.39
N VAL A 111 1.01 -1.86 -5.41
CA VAL A 111 0.26 -1.53 -6.64
C VAL A 111 0.63 -0.14 -7.13
N GLN A 112 0.70 0.85 -6.25
CA GLN A 112 1.10 2.20 -6.62
C GLN A 112 2.50 2.22 -7.23
N ILE A 113 3.48 1.56 -6.62
CA ILE A 113 4.86 1.50 -7.12
C ILE A 113 4.92 0.78 -8.48
N ALA A 114 4.20 -0.34 -8.61
CA ALA A 114 4.21 -1.15 -9.83
C ALA A 114 3.63 -0.42 -11.06
N TYR A 115 2.61 0.43 -10.86
CA TYR A 115 1.91 1.13 -11.93
C TYR A 115 2.26 2.61 -12.06
N ARG A 116 3.10 3.16 -11.17
CA ARG A 116 3.58 4.54 -11.26
C ARG A 116 4.37 4.75 -12.55
N ARG A 117 4.01 5.77 -13.31
CA ARG A 117 4.70 6.14 -14.55
C ARG A 117 6.08 6.70 -14.24
N ARG A 118 7.08 6.24 -14.99
CA ARG A 118 8.42 6.83 -14.99
C ARG A 118 8.37 8.20 -15.67
N ILE A 119 8.60 9.28 -14.91
CA ILE A 119 8.66 10.65 -15.42
C ILE A 119 10.13 11.03 -15.64
N LYS A 120 10.57 11.02 -16.89
CA LYS A 120 11.97 11.32 -17.26
C LYS A 120 12.43 12.73 -16.84
N LEU A 121 11.50 13.66 -16.67
CA LEU A 121 11.77 15.04 -16.24
C LEU A 121 12.21 15.15 -14.77
N LEU A 122 12.01 14.11 -13.96
CA LEU A 122 12.46 14.09 -12.55
C LEU A 122 13.96 13.78 -12.41
N LYS A 123 14.61 13.29 -13.48
CA LYS A 123 16.04 12.95 -13.48
C LYS A 123 16.89 14.22 -13.51
N LYS A 124 17.86 14.32 -12.61
CA LYS A 124 18.84 15.43 -12.55
C LYS A 124 20.04 15.20 -13.47
N GLY A 125 20.22 13.98 -13.97
CA GLY A 125 21.34 13.59 -14.83
C GLY A 125 22.63 13.29 -14.06
N ASP A 126 22.54 13.05 -12.75
CA ASP A 126 23.67 12.72 -11.90
C ASP A 126 23.49 11.34 -11.23
N PHE A 127 24.49 10.88 -10.48
CA PHE A 127 24.44 9.59 -9.79
C PHE A 127 23.38 9.52 -8.69
N ALA A 128 22.84 10.66 -8.22
CA ALA A 128 21.81 10.65 -7.19
C ALA A 128 20.47 10.11 -7.73
N ASP A 129 20.28 10.14 -9.05
CA ASP A 129 19.10 9.57 -9.71
C ASP A 129 19.00 8.04 -9.50
N GLU A 130 20.12 7.34 -9.29
CA GLU A 130 20.12 5.88 -9.08
C GLU A 130 19.68 5.46 -7.66
N ASN A 131 19.47 6.41 -6.75
CA ASN A 131 19.07 6.12 -5.37
C ASN A 131 17.55 5.92 -5.20
N SER A 132 16.76 6.10 -6.26
CA SER A 132 15.31 5.97 -6.22
C SER A 132 14.81 5.25 -7.46
N ALA A 133 13.93 4.26 -7.28
CA ALA A 133 13.29 3.54 -8.36
C ALA A 133 12.49 4.45 -9.34
N ILE A 134 12.16 5.67 -8.90
CA ILE A 134 11.46 6.67 -9.72
C ILE A 134 12.40 7.30 -10.77
N THR A 135 13.68 7.43 -10.44
CA THR A 135 14.69 8.13 -11.24
C THR A 135 15.79 7.22 -11.77
N GLU A 136 15.89 5.99 -11.29
CA GLU A 136 16.90 5.02 -11.71
C GLU A 136 16.87 4.79 -13.23
N SER A 137 18.03 4.47 -13.78
CA SER A 137 18.16 4.14 -15.20
C SER A 137 17.60 2.76 -15.48
N ASP A 138 16.75 2.63 -16.51
CA ASP A 138 16.48 1.28 -17.04
C ASP A 138 17.74 0.70 -17.73
N ILE A 139 17.65 -0.56 -18.14
CA ILE A 139 18.77 -1.25 -18.77
C ILE A 139 19.19 -0.60 -20.10
N GLU A 140 18.25 -0.05 -20.87
CA GLU A 140 18.53 0.60 -22.15
C GLU A 140 19.18 1.97 -21.94
N GLU A 141 18.71 2.76 -20.98
CA GLU A 141 19.31 4.02 -20.54
C GLU A 141 20.73 3.80 -20.02
N THR A 142 20.94 2.71 -19.28
CA THR A 142 22.27 2.29 -18.82
C THR A 142 23.19 1.98 -20.00
N PHE A 143 22.72 1.24 -21.01
CA PHE A 143 23.51 0.97 -22.22
C PHE A 143 23.81 2.24 -23.01
N LYS A 144 22.84 3.14 -23.16
CA LYS A 144 23.04 4.43 -23.82
C LYS A 144 24.07 5.27 -23.09
N ARG A 145 24.05 5.32 -21.76
CA ARG A 145 25.06 6.01 -20.95
C ARG A 145 26.44 5.41 -21.14
N LEU A 146 26.55 4.07 -21.12
CA LEU A 146 27.81 3.37 -21.34
C LEU A 146 28.44 3.66 -22.72
N VAL A 147 27.63 3.69 -23.77
CA VAL A 147 28.11 3.93 -25.14
C VAL A 147 28.35 5.43 -25.41
N ASN A 148 27.40 6.29 -25.02
CA ASN A 148 27.42 7.69 -25.43
C ASN A 148 28.30 8.56 -24.51
N GLU A 149 28.25 8.33 -23.19
CA GLU A 149 28.96 9.15 -22.20
C GLU A 149 30.31 8.52 -21.83
N LEU A 150 30.32 7.22 -21.54
CA LEU A 150 31.52 6.49 -21.13
C LEU A 150 32.32 5.90 -22.30
N LYS A 151 31.88 6.12 -23.55
CA LYS A 151 32.56 5.74 -24.80
C LYS A 151 32.96 4.26 -24.88
N LYS A 152 32.18 3.37 -24.26
CA LYS A 152 32.35 1.92 -24.40
C LYS A 152 31.79 1.46 -25.74
N THR A 153 32.47 0.51 -26.36
CA THR A 153 31.95 -0.11 -27.58
C THR A 153 30.80 -1.06 -27.24
N PRO A 154 29.79 -1.22 -28.11
CA PRO A 154 28.72 -2.19 -27.89
C PRO A 154 29.22 -3.62 -27.66
N GLN A 155 30.34 -3.98 -28.30
CA GLN A 155 30.98 -5.28 -28.15
C GLN A 155 31.51 -5.50 -26.72
N GLU A 156 32.20 -4.50 -26.14
CA GLU A 156 32.69 -4.56 -24.76
C GLU A 156 31.54 -4.70 -23.75
N VAL A 157 30.44 -3.97 -23.95
CA VAL A 157 29.26 -4.06 -23.08
C VAL A 157 28.65 -5.46 -23.17
N PHE A 158 28.54 -6.02 -24.38
CA PHE A 158 28.02 -7.36 -24.59
C PHE A 158 28.92 -8.45 -23.98
N ASP A 159 30.23 -8.31 -24.13
CA ASP A 159 31.20 -9.24 -23.55
C ASP A 159 31.20 -9.18 -22.01
N ALA A 160 30.99 -8.00 -21.42
CA ALA A 160 30.81 -7.85 -19.98
C ALA A 160 29.54 -8.54 -19.48
N LEU A 161 28.40 -8.36 -20.18
CA LEU A 161 27.13 -9.00 -19.83
C LEU A 161 27.21 -10.53 -19.87
N LYS A 162 27.94 -11.11 -20.84
CA LYS A 162 28.15 -12.57 -20.91
C LYS A 162 28.87 -13.14 -19.69
N ASN A 163 29.72 -12.33 -19.06
CA ASN A 163 30.52 -12.74 -17.91
C ASN A 163 29.92 -12.27 -16.57
N GLN A 164 28.83 -11.50 -16.58
CA GLN A 164 28.17 -11.02 -15.39
C GLN A 164 27.28 -12.11 -14.79
N THR A 165 27.34 -12.28 -13.48
CA THR A 165 26.43 -13.17 -12.74
C THR A 165 25.90 -12.43 -11.52
N VAL A 166 24.58 -12.48 -11.33
CA VAL A 166 23.90 -11.97 -10.13
C VAL A 166 23.28 -13.16 -9.44
N ASP A 167 23.75 -13.46 -8.23
CA ASP A 167 23.23 -14.54 -7.39
C ASP A 167 22.45 -13.95 -6.21
N LEU A 168 21.16 -14.27 -6.13
CA LEU A 168 20.26 -13.80 -5.08
C LEU A 168 20.01 -14.96 -4.10
N VAL A 169 20.64 -14.88 -2.94
CA VAL A 169 20.48 -15.88 -1.87
C VAL A 169 19.27 -15.52 -1.01
N LEU A 170 18.20 -16.30 -1.14
CA LEU A 170 17.01 -16.14 -0.31
C LEU A 170 17.27 -16.64 1.11
N THR A 171 17.06 -15.77 2.09
CA THR A 171 17.16 -16.09 3.52
C THR A 171 15.77 -16.23 4.13
N ALA A 172 15.67 -16.96 5.24
CA ALA A 172 14.41 -17.03 5.98
C ALA A 172 14.07 -15.64 6.57
N HIS A 173 12.81 -15.23 6.48
CA HIS A 173 12.36 -14.01 7.12
C HIS A 173 12.32 -14.21 8.65
N PRO A 174 12.90 -13.29 9.46
CA PRO A 174 13.12 -13.50 10.90
C PRO A 174 11.84 -13.67 11.72
N THR A 175 10.71 -13.14 11.25
CA THR A 175 9.46 -13.06 12.04
C THR A 175 8.20 -13.54 11.31
N GLN A 176 8.26 -13.79 10.00
CA GLN A 176 7.05 -14.01 9.19
C GLN A 176 7.30 -15.00 8.04
N SER A 177 6.94 -16.26 8.26
CA SER A 177 6.80 -17.21 7.16
C SER A 177 5.43 -17.03 6.51
N VAL A 178 5.36 -16.24 5.44
CA VAL A 178 4.13 -16.05 4.68
C VAL A 178 3.82 -17.32 3.88
N ARG A 179 2.65 -17.92 4.11
CA ARG A 179 2.21 -19.12 3.38
C ARG A 179 1.90 -18.76 1.91
N ARG A 180 2.21 -19.67 0.99
CA ARG A 180 1.91 -19.51 -0.45
C ARG A 180 0.45 -19.15 -0.74
N SER A 181 -0.49 -19.70 0.02
CA SER A 181 -1.92 -19.39 -0.12
C SER A 181 -2.23 -17.92 0.22
N LEU A 182 -1.49 -17.32 1.15
CA LEU A 182 -1.62 -15.91 1.50
C LEU A 182 -1.09 -15.01 0.37
N LEU A 183 0.08 -15.35 -0.18
CA LEU A 183 0.65 -14.64 -1.33
C LEU A 183 -0.28 -14.65 -2.54
N GLN A 184 -0.99 -15.76 -2.78
CA GLN A 184 -1.98 -15.85 -3.84
C GLN A 184 -3.18 -14.91 -3.61
N LYS A 185 -3.66 -14.79 -2.37
CA LYS A 185 -4.73 -13.85 -2.00
C LYS A 185 -4.29 -12.41 -2.19
N HIS A 186 -3.10 -12.06 -1.70
CA HIS A 186 -2.49 -10.75 -1.95
C HIS A 186 -2.37 -10.45 -3.45
N GLY A 187 -1.98 -11.44 -4.26
CA GLY A 187 -2.01 -11.33 -5.71
C GLY A 187 -3.38 -10.99 -6.28
N ARG A 188 -4.46 -11.63 -5.80
CA ARG A 188 -5.83 -11.34 -6.24
C ARG A 188 -6.29 -9.94 -5.84
N ILE A 189 -6.03 -9.52 -4.61
CA ILE A 189 -6.35 -8.17 -4.12
C ILE A 189 -5.67 -7.11 -5.00
N ARG A 190 -4.36 -7.28 -5.29
CA ARG A 190 -3.61 -6.38 -6.18
C ARG A 190 -4.24 -6.32 -7.58
N ASN A 191 -4.60 -7.47 -8.15
CA ASN A 191 -5.23 -7.53 -9.47
C ASN A 191 -6.59 -6.81 -9.50
N CYS A 192 -7.43 -6.97 -8.46
CA CYS A 192 -8.70 -6.28 -8.36
C CYS A 192 -8.50 -4.75 -8.28
N LEU A 193 -7.56 -4.28 -7.45
CA LEU A 193 -7.23 -2.85 -7.34
C LEU A 193 -6.77 -2.26 -8.68
N THR A 194 -5.90 -2.95 -9.41
CA THR A 194 -5.44 -2.49 -10.71
C THR A 194 -6.61 -2.37 -11.71
N GLN A 195 -7.48 -3.37 -11.75
CA GLN A 195 -8.61 -3.39 -12.70
C GLN A 195 -9.66 -2.35 -12.37
N LEU A 196 -9.98 -2.13 -11.09
CA LEU A 196 -10.95 -1.12 -10.63
C LEU A 196 -10.60 0.31 -11.09
N TYR A 197 -9.32 0.61 -11.28
CA TYR A 197 -8.84 1.93 -11.70
C TYR A 197 -8.34 1.97 -13.15
N ALA A 198 -8.69 0.95 -13.94
CA ALA A 198 -8.52 0.97 -15.39
C ALA A 198 -9.39 2.09 -16.02
N LYS A 199 -8.92 2.65 -17.13
CA LYS A 199 -9.57 3.82 -17.76
C LYS A 199 -10.95 3.51 -18.36
N ASP A 200 -11.15 2.28 -18.82
CA ASP A 200 -12.31 1.89 -19.63
C ASP A 200 -13.16 0.81 -18.94
N ILE A 201 -13.37 0.92 -17.63
CA ILE A 201 -14.17 -0.02 -16.84
C ILE A 201 -15.67 0.29 -16.94
N THR A 202 -16.49 -0.73 -17.19
CA THR A 202 -17.96 -0.56 -17.18
C THR A 202 -18.48 -0.52 -15.73
N PRO A 203 -19.66 0.08 -15.47
CA PRO A 203 -20.26 0.06 -14.14
C PRO A 203 -20.50 -1.36 -13.59
N ASP A 204 -20.89 -2.28 -14.47
CA ASP A 204 -21.14 -3.68 -14.12
C ASP A 204 -19.82 -4.39 -13.74
N ASP A 205 -18.77 -4.24 -14.55
CA ASP A 205 -17.43 -4.78 -14.23
C ASP A 205 -16.88 -4.22 -12.91
N LYS A 206 -17.13 -2.92 -12.65
CA LYS A 206 -16.72 -2.27 -11.42
C LYS A 206 -17.42 -2.88 -10.21
N GLN A 207 -18.72 -3.16 -10.31
CA GLN A 207 -19.46 -3.81 -9.25
C GLN A 207 -18.96 -5.24 -9.00
N GLU A 208 -18.74 -6.02 -10.06
CA GLU A 208 -18.20 -7.38 -9.93
C GLU A 208 -16.81 -7.41 -9.28
N LEU A 209 -15.94 -6.47 -9.65
CA LEU A 209 -14.61 -6.34 -9.07
C LEU A 209 -14.64 -5.87 -7.62
N ASP A 210 -15.57 -4.99 -7.25
CA ASP A 210 -15.77 -4.55 -5.86
C ASP A 210 -16.27 -5.70 -4.98
N GLU A 211 -17.22 -6.49 -5.47
CA GLU A 211 -17.67 -7.71 -4.79
C GLU A 211 -16.56 -8.76 -4.68
N ALA A 212 -15.73 -8.91 -5.72
CA ALA A 212 -14.58 -9.81 -5.70
C ALA A 212 -13.54 -9.37 -4.66
N LEU A 213 -13.27 -8.06 -4.57
CA LEU A 213 -12.40 -7.48 -3.57
C LEU A 213 -12.95 -7.74 -2.15
N GLN A 214 -14.24 -7.51 -1.93
CA GLN A 214 -14.90 -7.76 -0.65
C GLN A 214 -14.91 -9.24 -0.24
N ARG A 215 -14.85 -10.19 -1.20
CA ARG A 215 -14.72 -11.62 -0.90
C ARG A 215 -13.30 -12.05 -0.51
N GLU A 216 -12.29 -11.34 -0.99
CA GLU A 216 -10.88 -11.70 -0.73
C GLU A 216 -10.32 -11.09 0.56
N VAL A 217 -10.81 -9.91 0.98
CA VAL A 217 -10.40 -9.21 2.21
C VAL A 217 -10.70 -9.95 3.53
N PRO A 218 -11.84 -10.67 3.73
CA PRO A 218 -12.18 -11.30 5.03
C PRO A 218 -11.38 -12.55 5.37
N ASN A 219 -10.79 -13.22 4.37
CA ASN A 219 -10.30 -14.58 4.56
C ASN A 219 -8.85 -14.61 5.09
N PHE A 220 -8.61 -14.03 6.27
CA PHE A 220 -7.29 -14.05 6.94
C PHE A 220 -7.35 -14.72 8.32
#